data_AF-D6XSK7-F1
#
_entry.id   AF-D6XSK7-F1
#
_cell.length_a   1.000
_cell.length_b   1.000
_cell.length_c   1.000
_cell.angle_alpha   90.00
_cell.angle_beta   90.00
_cell.angle_gamma   90.00
#
_symmetry.space_group_name_H-M   'P 1'
#
loop_
_entity.id
_entity.type
_entity.pdbx_description
1 polymer ?
#
loop_
_entity_poly.entity_id
_entity_poly.type
_entity_poly.pdbx_seq_one_letter_code
_entity_poly.pdbx_strand_id
1 'polypeptide(L)'
;MTKNTRIEHSLEKSHAVDARCISGHPTAKPSEATYQYKQVRKNNRQLHKTTILKGGIRKANKAERFVKGFQLFDKVLCEGQPCFIFGRRKTGSFDLRLLDGTVISRGKSYKKLALKEKATSWLFERSETVHIPPHK
;
A
#
# COMPACT_ATOMS: atom_id res chain seq x y z
N MET A 1 22.70 2.57 -17.97
CA MET A 1 22.00 2.64 -19.26
C MET A 1 20.98 3.78 -19.31
N THR A 2 20.01 3.89 -18.40
CA THR A 2 18.94 4.94 -18.49
C THR A 2 19.43 6.38 -18.38
N LYS A 3 20.54 6.63 -17.68
CA LYS A 3 21.08 7.98 -17.45
C LYS A 3 21.42 8.73 -18.75
N ASN A 4 22.09 8.07 -19.71
CA ASN A 4 22.54 8.72 -20.94
C ASN A 4 21.35 9.10 -21.81
N THR A 5 20.43 8.16 -22.04
CA THR A 5 19.16 8.39 -22.75
C THR A 5 18.35 9.51 -22.09
N ARG A 6 18.34 9.56 -20.74
CA ARG A 6 17.66 10.62 -20.00
C ARG A 6 18.28 12.01 -20.24
N ILE A 7 19.60 12.11 -20.28
CA ILE A 7 20.32 13.37 -20.55
C ILE A 7 20.10 13.79 -22.01
N GLU A 8 20.23 12.87 -22.96
CA GLU A 8 20.02 13.10 -24.39
C GLU A 8 18.62 13.65 -24.69
N HIS A 9 17.59 13.11 -24.03
CA HIS A 9 16.21 13.55 -24.18
C HIS A 9 15.77 14.62 -23.15
N SER A 10 16.69 15.18 -22.35
CA SER A 10 16.41 16.21 -21.34
C SER A 10 15.27 15.84 -20.38
N LEU A 11 15.18 14.58 -19.95
CA LEU A 11 14.12 14.08 -19.08
C LEU A 11 14.51 14.14 -17.59
N GLU A 12 13.55 14.46 -16.73
CA GLU A 12 13.74 14.46 -15.28
C GLU A 12 13.90 13.02 -14.72
N LYS A 13 14.59 12.89 -13.57
CA LYS A 13 14.77 11.59 -12.93
C LYS A 13 13.46 11.16 -12.26
N SER A 14 12.84 10.11 -12.76
CA SER A 14 11.75 9.42 -12.07
C SER A 14 11.71 7.94 -12.46
N HIS A 15 11.10 7.10 -11.63
CA HIS A 15 10.93 5.68 -11.94
C HIS A 15 10.13 5.46 -13.25
N ALA A 16 9.14 6.31 -13.52
CA ALA A 16 8.36 6.24 -14.75
C ALA A 16 9.18 6.62 -16.00
N VAL A 17 10.02 7.66 -15.89
CA VAL A 17 10.94 8.03 -16.97
C VAL A 17 11.96 6.92 -17.21
N ASP A 18 12.57 6.39 -16.15
CA ASP A 18 13.53 5.29 -16.26
C ASP A 18 12.90 4.06 -16.93
N ALA A 19 11.64 3.73 -16.59
CA ALA A 19 10.89 2.64 -17.24
C ALA A 19 10.66 2.89 -18.74
N ARG A 20 10.32 4.13 -19.15
CA ARG A 20 10.20 4.50 -20.58
C ARG A 20 11.53 4.41 -21.33
N CYS A 21 12.62 4.83 -20.69
CA CYS A 21 13.96 4.68 -21.26
C CYS A 21 14.32 3.20 -21.46
N ILE A 22 14.00 2.34 -20.48
CA ILE A 22 14.23 0.89 -20.58
C ILE A 22 13.39 0.25 -21.69
N SER A 23 12.15 0.73 -21.89
CA SER A 23 11.29 0.23 -22.97
C SER A 23 11.69 0.72 -24.37
N GLY A 24 12.73 1.54 -24.50
CA GLY A 24 13.20 2.10 -25.77
C GLY A 24 12.34 3.25 -26.30
N HIS A 25 11.39 3.77 -25.51
CA HIS A 25 10.46 4.82 -25.92
C HIS A 25 10.49 6.03 -24.96
N PRO A 26 11.63 6.75 -24.85
CA PRO A 26 11.83 7.79 -23.83
C PRO A 26 10.86 8.99 -23.96
N THR A 27 10.44 9.33 -25.17
CA THR A 27 9.58 10.48 -25.48
C THR A 27 8.08 10.15 -25.51
N ALA A 28 7.70 8.90 -25.26
CA ALA A 28 6.29 8.48 -25.28
C ALA A 28 5.44 9.28 -24.28
N LYS A 29 4.21 9.65 -24.65
CA LYS A 29 3.28 10.38 -23.77
C LYS A 29 3.06 9.58 -22.47
N PRO A 30 3.25 10.18 -21.29
CA PRO A 30 3.01 9.50 -20.02
C PRO A 30 1.53 9.18 -19.84
N SER A 31 1.24 8.08 -19.16
CA SER A 31 -0.13 7.69 -18.80
C SER A 31 -0.75 8.68 -17.81
N GLU A 32 -2.02 8.98 -18.00
CA GLU A 32 -2.84 9.82 -17.11
C GLU A 32 -3.08 9.16 -15.74
N ALA A 33 -2.85 7.85 -15.63
CA ALA A 33 -2.97 7.10 -14.39
C ALA A 33 -1.76 6.22 -14.14
N THR A 34 -1.44 6.07 -12.85
CA THR A 34 -0.43 5.13 -12.34
C THR A 34 -1.14 4.05 -11.54
N TYR A 35 -0.68 2.81 -11.73
CA TYR A 35 -1.18 1.64 -11.00
C TYR A 35 -0.08 1.12 -10.08
N GLN A 36 -0.37 1.07 -8.79
CA GLN A 36 0.52 0.49 -7.80
C GLN A 36 0.00 -0.88 -7.38
N TYR A 37 0.83 -1.90 -7.51
CA TYR A 37 0.53 -3.24 -7.05
C TYR A 37 1.47 -3.62 -5.91
N LYS A 38 0.91 -4.20 -4.86
CA LYS A 38 1.68 -4.66 -3.70
C LYS A 38 1.25 -6.06 -3.30
N GLN A 39 2.15 -7.02 -3.42
CA GLN A 39 1.94 -8.35 -2.89
C GLN A 39 2.11 -8.34 -1.36
N VAL A 40 1.12 -8.84 -0.64
CA VAL A 40 1.15 -8.96 0.82
C VAL A 40 1.01 -10.41 1.25
N ARG A 41 1.71 -10.76 2.33
CA ARG A 41 1.64 -12.10 2.92
C ARG A 41 0.29 -12.28 3.63
N LYS A 42 -0.30 -13.48 3.50
CA LYS A 42 -1.54 -13.85 4.22
C LYS A 42 -1.32 -14.17 5.70
N ASN A 43 -0.13 -14.68 6.04
CA ASN A 43 0.21 -15.14 7.39
C ASN A 43 1.62 -14.66 7.79
N ASN A 44 1.88 -14.65 9.10
CA ASN A 44 3.21 -14.43 9.63
C ASN A 44 4.10 -15.65 9.34
N ARG A 45 5.42 -15.43 9.14
CA ARG A 45 6.40 -16.50 8.84
C ARG A 45 6.58 -17.48 10.02
N GLN A 46 6.21 -17.05 11.22
CA GLN A 46 6.31 -17.83 12.44
C GLN A 46 4.91 -17.96 13.05
N LEU A 47 4.51 -19.17 13.43
CA LEU A 47 3.20 -19.46 13.98
C LEU A 47 3.07 -19.08 15.47
N HIS A 48 4.13 -19.25 16.25
CA HIS A 48 4.18 -18.95 17.69
C HIS A 48 5.23 -17.90 18.01
N LYS A 49 5.11 -17.21 19.14
CA LYS A 49 6.16 -16.33 19.65
C LYS A 49 7.33 -17.17 20.16
N THR A 50 8.54 -16.62 20.09
CA THR A 50 9.76 -17.29 20.58
C THR A 50 9.77 -17.42 22.11
N THR A 51 9.25 -16.42 22.81
CA THR A 51 9.17 -16.41 24.27
C THR A 51 8.15 -17.43 24.79
N ILE A 52 8.58 -18.25 25.75
CA ILE A 52 7.74 -19.21 26.46
C ILE A 52 7.16 -18.52 27.69
N LEU A 53 5.85 -18.66 27.92
CA LEU A 53 5.18 -18.12 29.10
C LEU A 53 5.30 -19.08 30.28
N LYS A 54 4.98 -18.58 31.48
CA LYS A 54 4.77 -19.43 32.66
C LYS A 54 3.81 -20.58 32.31
N GLY A 55 4.16 -21.80 32.71
CA GLY A 55 3.41 -23.01 32.35
C GLY A 55 3.80 -23.65 31.00
N GLY A 56 4.89 -23.21 30.35
CA GLY A 56 5.42 -23.88 29.15
C GLY A 56 4.68 -23.56 27.84
N ILE A 57 3.73 -22.62 27.87
CA ILE A 57 2.86 -22.32 26.73
C ILE A 57 3.50 -21.26 25.82
N ARG A 58 3.51 -21.51 24.50
CA ARG A 58 3.87 -20.52 23.48
C ARG A 58 2.64 -19.87 22.85
N LYS A 59 2.48 -18.56 23.02
CA LYS A 59 1.39 -17.79 22.39
C LYS A 59 1.48 -17.83 20.86
N ALA A 60 0.33 -17.87 20.21
CA ALA A 60 0.23 -17.68 18.76
C ALA A 60 0.79 -16.30 18.37
N ASN A 61 1.61 -16.27 17.33
CA ASN A 61 2.14 -15.06 16.72
C ASN A 61 1.18 -14.56 15.64
N LYS A 62 -0.11 -14.46 15.97
CA LYS A 62 -1.15 -13.95 15.07
C LYS A 62 -2.23 -13.27 15.91
N ALA A 63 -2.63 -12.08 15.48
CA ALA A 63 -3.80 -11.40 16.04
C ALA A 63 -5.09 -11.94 15.41
N GLU A 64 -6.22 -11.79 16.11
CA GLU A 64 -7.57 -12.09 15.61
C GLU A 64 -7.75 -11.60 14.17
N ARG A 65 -8.25 -12.47 13.29
CA ARG A 65 -8.33 -12.17 11.86
C ARG A 65 -9.21 -10.97 11.58
N PHE A 66 -10.41 -10.98 12.15
CA PHE A 66 -11.40 -9.93 12.02
C PHE A 66 -11.56 -9.21 13.36
N VAL A 67 -11.58 -7.88 13.31
CA VAL A 67 -11.91 -7.02 14.44
C VAL A 67 -13.05 -6.13 13.97
N LYS A 68 -14.20 -6.19 14.64
CA LYS A 68 -15.40 -5.42 14.27
C LYS A 68 -15.78 -5.53 12.77
N GLY A 69 -15.57 -6.71 12.16
CA GLY A 69 -15.90 -6.98 10.75
C GLY A 69 -14.79 -6.68 9.72
N PHE A 70 -13.67 -6.10 10.15
CA PHE A 70 -12.56 -5.71 9.29
C PHE A 70 -11.28 -6.54 9.57
N GLN A 71 -10.45 -6.75 8.55
CA GLN A 71 -9.14 -7.41 8.67
C GLN A 71 -8.01 -6.55 8.08
N LEU A 72 -6.77 -6.99 8.27
CA LEU A 72 -5.61 -6.37 7.64
C LEU A 72 -5.74 -6.43 6.12
N PHE A 73 -5.37 -5.34 5.47
CA PHE A 73 -5.38 -5.12 4.02
C PHE A 73 -6.77 -5.10 3.36
N ASP A 74 -7.85 -5.06 4.15
CA ASP A 74 -9.14 -4.66 3.59
C ASP A 74 -9.04 -3.25 3.04
N LYS A 75 -9.62 -3.03 1.85
CA LYS A 75 -9.77 -1.71 1.26
C LYS A 75 -11.05 -1.10 1.81
N VAL A 76 -10.93 0.07 2.41
CA VAL A 76 -12.00 0.78 3.08
C VAL A 76 -12.08 2.21 2.58
N LEU A 77 -13.29 2.78 2.65
CA LEU A 77 -13.51 4.20 2.47
C LEU A 77 -13.50 4.86 3.85
N CYS A 78 -12.63 5.85 4.03
CA CYS A 78 -12.55 6.69 5.22
C CYS A 78 -12.77 8.13 4.79
N GLU A 79 -13.88 8.76 5.22
CA GLU A 79 -14.18 10.17 4.91
C GLU A 79 -14.12 10.49 3.40
N GLY A 80 -14.61 9.57 2.57
CA GLY A 80 -14.60 9.71 1.12
C GLY A 80 -13.29 9.31 0.43
N GLN A 81 -12.21 9.07 1.18
CA GLN A 81 -10.92 8.64 0.63
C GLN A 81 -10.75 7.12 0.72
N PRO A 82 -10.48 6.41 -0.40
CA PRO A 82 -10.18 4.99 -0.38
C PRO A 82 -8.78 4.75 0.21
N CYS A 83 -8.64 3.74 1.06
CA CYS A 83 -7.38 3.38 1.72
C CYS A 83 -7.37 1.93 2.20
N PHE A 84 -6.23 1.47 2.72
CA PHE A 84 -6.05 0.11 3.22
C PHE A 84 -5.79 0.08 4.73
N ILE A 85 -6.30 -0.96 5.39
CA ILE A 85 -6.00 -1.23 6.80
C ILE A 85 -4.61 -1.86 6.94
N PHE A 86 -3.65 -1.14 7.51
CA PHE A 86 -2.30 -1.64 7.80
C PHE A 86 -2.06 -2.04 9.25
N GLY A 87 -2.98 -1.70 10.15
CA GLY A 87 -2.90 -2.05 11.56
C GLY A 87 -4.28 -2.09 12.20
N ARG A 88 -4.41 -2.87 13.27
CA ARG A 88 -5.67 -3.06 13.99
C ARG A 88 -5.43 -3.16 15.48
N ARG A 89 -6.31 -2.54 16.26
CA ARG A 89 -6.38 -2.65 17.72
C ARG A 89 -7.67 -3.37 18.09
N LYS A 90 -7.64 -4.18 19.15
CA LYS A 90 -8.82 -4.93 19.63
C LYS A 90 -10.04 -4.03 19.93
N THR A 91 -9.79 -2.77 20.30
CA THR A 91 -10.81 -1.76 20.53
C THR A 91 -11.63 -1.39 19.29
N GLY A 92 -11.19 -1.77 18.08
CA GLY A 92 -11.83 -1.40 16.82
C GLY A 92 -11.27 -0.09 16.22
N SER A 93 -10.04 0.27 16.58
CA SER A 93 -9.29 1.35 15.93
C SER A 93 -8.27 0.78 14.94
N PHE A 94 -8.12 1.43 13.78
CA PHE A 94 -7.30 0.96 12.68
C PHE A 94 -6.26 1.99 12.23
N ASP A 95 -5.12 1.48 11.76
CA ASP A 95 -4.11 2.25 11.04
C ASP A 95 -4.41 2.13 9.55
N LEU A 96 -4.66 3.27 8.91
CA LEU A 96 -5.10 3.43 7.54
C LEU A 96 -4.02 4.11 6.72
N ARG A 97 -3.66 3.50 5.59
CA ARG A 97 -2.62 4.02 4.69
C ARG A 97 -2.95 3.77 3.23
N LEU A 98 -2.38 4.58 2.36
CA LEU A 98 -2.28 4.32 0.92
C LEU A 98 -1.15 3.31 0.65
N LEU A 99 -1.04 2.80 -0.58
CA LEU A 99 -0.01 1.79 -0.90
C LEU A 99 1.41 2.36 -0.94
N ASP A 100 1.53 3.64 -1.25
CA ASP A 100 2.77 4.43 -1.21
C ASP A 100 3.33 4.59 0.22
N GLY A 101 2.53 4.26 1.25
CA GLY A 101 2.87 4.36 2.66
C GLY A 101 2.36 5.61 3.37
N THR A 102 1.73 6.54 2.65
CA THR A 102 1.10 7.74 3.19
C THR A 102 0.07 7.35 4.25
N VAL A 103 0.23 7.92 5.45
CA VAL A 103 -0.61 7.61 6.61
C VAL A 103 -1.82 8.53 6.61
N ILE A 104 -3.01 7.95 6.49
CA ILE A 104 -4.28 8.69 6.59
C ILE A 104 -4.69 8.84 8.05
N SER A 105 -4.56 7.77 8.84
CA SER A 105 -4.87 7.81 10.28
C SER A 105 -4.24 6.62 10.99
N ARG A 106 -3.72 6.80 12.20
CA ARG A 106 -3.14 5.71 13.02
C ARG A 106 -4.13 5.09 14.02
N GLY A 107 -5.39 5.50 14.02
CA GLY A 107 -6.35 5.08 15.04
C GLY A 107 -7.82 5.33 14.68
N LYS A 108 -8.19 5.27 13.40
CA LYS A 108 -9.57 5.55 12.97
C LYS A 108 -10.52 4.49 13.53
N SER A 109 -11.66 4.93 14.06
CA SER A 109 -12.69 4.02 14.57
C SER A 109 -13.39 3.28 13.43
N TYR A 110 -13.69 2.00 13.65
CA TYR A 110 -14.48 1.14 12.77
C TYR A 110 -15.80 1.77 12.30
N LYS A 111 -16.42 2.61 13.14
CA LYS A 111 -17.69 3.29 12.83
C LYS A 111 -17.58 4.30 11.68
N LYS A 112 -16.36 4.77 11.38
CA LYS A 112 -16.07 5.75 10.32
C LYS A 112 -15.53 5.09 9.04
N LEU A 113 -15.58 3.76 8.96
CA LEU A 113 -15.06 2.99 7.84
C LEU A 113 -16.21 2.30 7.12
N ALA A 114 -16.22 2.41 5.79
CA ALA A 114 -17.06 1.57 4.94
C ALA A 114 -16.16 0.59 4.19
N LEU A 115 -16.48 -0.70 4.22
CA LEU A 115 -15.74 -1.70 3.48
C LEU A 115 -15.99 -1.51 1.97
N LYS A 116 -14.93 -1.49 1.16
CA LYS A 116 -14.99 -1.47 -0.30
C LYS A 116 -14.65 -2.83 -0.89
N GLU A 117 -13.50 -3.38 -0.50
CA GLU A 117 -13.03 -4.66 -1.00
C GLU A 117 -12.38 -5.45 0.14
N LYS A 118 -12.57 -6.77 0.14
CA LYS A 118 -11.93 -7.67 1.10
C LYS A 118 -10.45 -7.87 0.73
N ALA A 119 -9.62 -8.08 1.75
CA ALA A 119 -8.20 -8.32 1.57
C ALA A 119 -7.89 -9.50 0.64
N THR A 120 -7.06 -9.25 -0.36
CA THR A 120 -6.47 -10.24 -1.26
C THR A 120 -4.94 -10.27 -1.09
N SER A 121 -4.26 -11.19 -1.75
CA SER A 121 -2.78 -11.22 -1.75
C SER A 121 -2.16 -10.06 -2.52
N TRP A 122 -2.90 -9.47 -3.46
CA TRP A 122 -2.44 -8.41 -4.35
C TRP A 122 -3.28 -7.18 -4.10
N LEU A 123 -2.70 -6.20 -3.41
CA LEU A 123 -3.34 -4.91 -3.23
C LEU A 123 -3.08 -4.08 -4.47
N PHE A 124 -4.09 -3.35 -4.92
CA PHE A 124 -4.00 -2.47 -6.07
C PHE A 124 -4.54 -1.09 -5.74
N GLU A 125 -3.86 -0.06 -6.23
CA GLU A 125 -4.27 1.33 -6.13
C GLU A 125 -4.04 2.02 -7.47
N ARG A 126 -5.05 2.78 -7.90
CA ARG A 126 -4.94 3.66 -9.06
C ARG A 126 -4.86 5.09 -8.54
N SER A 127 -3.82 5.80 -8.89
CA SER A 127 -3.69 7.23 -8.66
C SER A 127 -3.71 7.95 -10.01
N GLU A 128 -4.36 9.11 -10.05
CA GLU A 128 -4.22 10.01 -11.19
C GLU A 128 -2.82 10.59 -11.19
N THR A 129 -2.16 10.56 -12.34
CA THR A 129 -0.85 11.16 -12.50
C THR A 129 -1.04 12.67 -12.55
N VAL A 130 -0.64 13.40 -11.52
CA VAL A 130 -0.55 14.87 -11.61
C VAL A 130 0.55 15.18 -12.61
N HIS A 131 0.16 15.48 -13.85
CA HIS A 131 1.08 15.97 -14.86
C HIS A 131 1.50 17.38 -14.46
N ILE A 132 2.66 17.50 -13.82
CA ILE A 132 3.33 18.79 -13.64
C ILE A 132 4.04 19.05 -14.98
N PRO A 133 3.59 19.99 -15.81
CA PRO A 133 4.30 20.32 -17.04
C PRO A 133 5.71 20.80 -16.68
N PRO A 134 6.73 20.44 -17.48
CA PRO A 134 8.08 20.94 -17.23
C PRO A 134 8.06 22.47 -17.26
N HIS A 135 8.67 23.09 -16.24
CA HIS A 135 8.92 24.52 -16.26
C HIS A 135 9.79 24.84 -17.49
N LYS A 136 9.30 25.75 -18.33
CA LYS A 136 10.02 26.27 -19.50
C LYS A 136 11.30 26.99 -19.08
#